data_AF-A0A5R2NA17-F1
#
_entry.id   AF-A0A5R2NA17-F1
#
_cell.length_a   1.000
_cell.length_b   1.000
_cell.length_c   1.000
_cell.angle_alpha   90.00
_cell.angle_beta   90.00
_cell.angle_gamma   90.00
#
_symmetry.space_group_name_H-M   'P 1'
#
loop_
_entity.id
_entity.type
_entity.pdbx_description
1 polymer ?
#
loop_
_entity_poly.entity_id
_entity_poly.type
_entity_poly.pdbx_seq_one_letter_code
_entity_poly.pdbx_strand_id
1 'polypeptide(L)' 'VIGADVLEADRFATAAFAMGRDGILFIEQTPGLEGYLVDANGRATPTTGFGALCLP' A
#
# COMPACT_ATOMS: atom_id res chain seq x y z
N VAL A 1 2.06 -3.63 1.08
CA VAL A 1 0.65 -3.74 0.65
C VAL A 1 0.03 -4.88 1.41
N ILE A 2 -1.22 -4.73 1.84
CA ILE A 2 -2.07 -5.74 2.46
C ILE A 2 -3.20 -6.01 1.47
N GLY A 3 -3.52 -7.27 1.25
CA GLY A 3 -4.62 -7.72 0.39
C GLY A 3 -5.20 -9.04 0.91
N ALA A 4 -6.20 -9.58 0.22
CA ALA A 4 -6.90 -10.80 0.63
C ALA A 4 -5.98 -12.03 0.72
N ASP A 5 -4.96 -12.09 -0.14
CA ASP A 5 -3.92 -13.11 -0.14
C ASP A 5 -2.58 -12.54 -0.64
N VAL A 6 -1.54 -13.39 -0.64
CA VAL A 6 -0.18 -13.02 -1.06
C VAL A 6 -0.10 -12.67 -2.55
N LEU A 7 -0.89 -13.33 -3.41
CA LEU A 7 -0.88 -13.08 -4.85
C LEU A 7 -1.40 -11.68 -5.14
N GLU A 8 -2.52 -11.31 -4.54
CA GLU A 8 -3.10 -9.98 -4.68
C GLU A 8 -2.16 -8.91 -4.11
N ALA A 9 -1.62 -9.12 -2.91
CA ALA A 9 -0.71 -8.17 -2.29
C ALA A 9 0.54 -7.90 -3.17
N ASP A 10 1.16 -8.93 -3.73
CA ASP A 10 2.40 -8.81 -4.52
C ASP A 10 2.16 -8.18 -5.90
N ARG A 11 1.09 -8.59 -6.59
CA ARG A 11 0.70 -8.02 -7.89
C ARG A 11 0.48 -6.52 -7.81
N PHE A 12 -0.26 -6.07 -6.79
CA PHE A 12 -0.56 -4.66 -6.59
C PHE A 12 0.64 -3.89 -6.03
N ALA A 13 1.48 -4.50 -5.19
CA ALA A 13 2.72 -3.88 -4.74
C ALA A 13 3.65 -3.56 -5.90
N THR A 14 3.83 -4.49 -6.84
CA THR A 14 4.64 -4.29 -8.04
C THR A 14 4.10 -3.16 -8.91
N ALA A 15 2.78 -3.14 -9.14
CA ALA A 15 2.13 -2.07 -9.90
C ALA A 15 2.30 -0.70 -9.24
N ALA A 16 2.03 -0.61 -7.93
CA ALA A 16 2.18 0.63 -7.16
C ALA A 16 3.64 1.12 -7.15
N PHE A 17 4.62 0.22 -7.02
CA PHE A 17 6.03 0.58 -7.08
C PHE A 17 6.41 1.17 -8.45
N ALA A 18 5.94 0.58 -9.55
CA ALA A 18 6.19 1.09 -10.90
C ALA A 18 5.59 2.48 -11.14
N MET A 19 4.51 2.84 -10.42
CA MET A 19 3.90 4.17 -10.45
C MET A 19 4.67 5.22 -9.62
N GLY A 20 5.68 4.81 -8.84
CA GLY A 20 6.47 5.70 -8.00
C GLY A 20 5.64 6.32 -6.87
N ARG A 21 5.73 7.65 -6.71
CA ARG A 21 5.08 8.37 -5.59
C ARG A 21 3.56 8.27 -5.60
N ASP A 22 2.95 8.14 -6.77
CA ASP A 22 1.50 8.08 -6.92
C ASP A 22 0.96 6.66 -6.63
N GLY A 23 1.83 5.66 -6.51
CA GLY A 23 1.43 4.28 -6.23
C GLY A 23 0.62 4.13 -4.96
N ILE A 24 0.87 4.94 -3.93
CA ILE A 24 0.10 4.88 -2.69
C ILE A 24 -1.35 5.35 -2.88
N LEU A 25 -1.60 6.32 -3.77
CA LEU A 25 -2.95 6.80 -4.10
C LEU A 25 -3.74 5.75 -4.87
N PHE A 26 -3.06 5.00 -5.74
CA PHE A 26 -3.65 3.85 -6.42
C PHE A 26 -4.07 2.76 -5.43
N ILE A 27 -3.25 2.45 -4.41
CA ILE A 27 -3.65 1.51 -3.35
C ILE A 27 -4.83 2.04 -2.54
N GLU A 28 -4.81 3.31 -2.11
CA GLU A 28 -5.91 3.95 -1.36
C GLU A 28 -7.26 3.87 -2.09
N GLN A 29 -7.25 3.95 -3.43
CA GLN A 29 -8.46 3.92 -4.25
C GLN A 29 -8.92 2.51 -4.62
N THR A 30 -8.14 1.47 -4.30
CA THR A 30 -8.44 0.09 -4.68
C THR A 30 -9.12 -0.64 -3.51
N PRO A 31 -10.42 -0.97 -3.61
CA PRO A 31 -11.14 -1.59 -2.51
C PRO A 31 -10.52 -2.90 -2.04
N GLY A 32 -10.43 -3.09 -0.73
CA GLY A 32 -9.88 -4.30 -0.12
C GLY A 32 -8.36 -4.33 -0.05
N LEU A 33 -7.67 -3.24 -0.40
CA LEU A 33 -6.23 -3.09 -0.24
C LEU A 33 -5.89 -2.00 0.76
N GLU A 34 -4.79 -2.20 1.48
CA GLU A 34 -4.13 -1.17 2.28
C GLU A 34 -2.63 -1.15 1.96
N GLY A 35 -1.98 -0.01 2.16
CA GLY A 35 -0.59 0.21 1.77
C GLY A 35 0.19 1.03 2.79
N TYR A 36 1.49 0.84 2.75
CA TYR A 36 2.46 1.64 3.51
C TYR A 36 3.64 1.90 2.59
N LEU A 37 3.75 3.13 2.10
CA LEU A 37 4.83 3.54 1.21
C LEU A 37 5.92 4.25 2.02
N VAL A 38 7.17 3.85 1.80
CA VAL A 38 8.35 4.56 2.31
C VAL A 38 9.07 5.14 1.10
N ASP A 39 9.20 6.47 1.07
CA ASP A 39 9.88 7.15 -0.04
C ASP A 39 11.42 7.17 0.15
N ALA A 40 12.13 7.71 -0.85
CA ALA A 40 13.59 7.81 -0.82
C ALA A 40 14.15 8.71 0.30
N ASN A 41 13.33 9.56 0.92
CA ASN A 41 13.70 10.36 2.08
C ASN A 41 13.39 9.63 3.41
N GLY A 42 12.91 8.38 3.34
CA GLY A 42 12.47 7.62 4.50
C GLY A 42 11.12 8.08 5.06
N ARG A 43 10.36 8.90 4.32
CA ARG A 43 9.03 9.34 4.77
C ARG A 43 8.01 8.24 4.52
N ALA A 44 7.33 7.85 5.60
CA ALA A 44 6.21 6.91 5.55
C ALA A 44 4.89 7.60 5.20
N THR A 45 4.11 6.97 4.32
CA THR A 45 2.75 7.35 3.96
C THR A 45 1.86 6.10 4.00
N PRO A 46 1.08 5.89 5.06
CA PRO A 46 0.08 4.82 5.12
C PRO A 46 -1.20 5.22 4.37
N THR A 47 -1.95 4.21 3.91
CA THR A 47 -3.36 4.36 3.53
C THR A 47 -4.25 4.50 4.76
N THR A 48 -5.48 4.99 4.58
CA THR A 48 -6.38 5.38 5.68
C THR A 48 -6.67 4.24 6.66
N GLY A 49 -6.88 3.02 6.18
CA GLY A 49 -7.24 1.86 7.01
C GLY A 49 -6.04 1.12 7.61
N PHE A 50 -4.81 1.38 7.14
CA PHE A 50 -3.60 0.64 7.53
C PHE A 50 -3.40 0.57 9.05
N GLY A 51 -3.62 1.68 9.76
CA GLY A 51 -3.41 1.76 11.21
C GLY A 51 -4.27 0.78 12.02
N ALA A 52 -5.50 0.49 11.56
CA ALA A 52 -6.39 -0.45 12.24
C ALA A 52 -5.89 -1.90 12.15
N LEU A 53 -5.06 -2.22 11.16
CA LEU A 53 -4.47 -3.54 10.93
C LEU A 53 -3.16 -3.77 11.69
N CYS A 54 -2.63 -2.72 12.33
CA CYS A 54 -1.41 -2.78 13.14
C CYS A 54 -1.69 -2.85 14.65
N LEU A 55 -2.97 -3.00 15.04
CA LEU A 55 -3.34 -3.21 16.43
C LEU A 55 -2.87 -4.61 16.90
N PRO A 56 -2.40 -4.73 18.16
CA PRO A 56 -1.91 -5.99 18.72
C PRO A 56 -3.01 -7.04 18.93
#